data_AF-A0A956HBT9-F1
#
_entry.id   AF-A0A956HBT9-F1
#
_cell.length_a   1.000
_cell.length_b   1.000
_cell.length_c   1.000
_cell.angle_alpha   90.00
_cell.angle_beta   90.00
_cell.angle_gamma   90.00
#
_symmetry.space_group_name_H-M   'P 1'
#
loop_
_entity.id
_entity.type
_entity.pdbx_description
1 polymer ?
#
loop_
_entity_poly.entity_id
_entity_poly.type
_entity_poly.pdbx_seq_one_letter_code
_entity_poly.pdbx_strand_id
1 'polypeptide(L)'
;ADGETAYLSSSLAGQACMASGSLPPMVPTYVQNRRLLDGGLTEDVPTAVLLSAGAVLVLAAQAIPKLMAIPHLPNSVPVPYWLKAAASLNPYWRGLDYYRAYLMLFRQAARSDEPNADVIYEATTKHSHASLFLQAKRVAEDAVGSPALERAVEDSAAEWRRMLLRPPGRIILEQDSGKFILGNSSVIPLEGRRHADSEWIPPHSRAIVHQIAEFVARHGHIDLQACLCVPEDESEAKIQRWLELLDQSL
;
A
#
# COMPACT_ATOMS: atom_id res chain seq x y z
N ALA A 1 -15.72 -16.77 -15.71
CA ALA A 1 -14.63 -16.62 -14.73
C ALA A 1 -13.49 -17.34 -15.39
N ASP A 2 -12.65 -16.57 -16.06
CA ASP A 2 -11.96 -17.05 -17.26
C ASP A 2 -10.61 -17.68 -16.89
N GLY A 3 -10.43 -17.97 -15.60
CA GLY A 3 -9.18 -18.47 -15.02
C GLY A 3 -8.09 -17.41 -14.86
N GLU A 4 -8.35 -16.17 -15.28
CA GLU A 4 -7.37 -15.08 -15.28
C GLU A 4 -7.29 -14.34 -13.95
N THR A 5 -6.09 -13.89 -13.59
CA THR A 5 -5.85 -12.97 -12.48
C THR A 5 -6.45 -11.60 -12.80
N ALA A 6 -7.01 -10.94 -11.79
CA ALA A 6 -7.62 -9.63 -11.93
C ALA A 6 -7.18 -8.71 -10.79
N TYR A 7 -6.52 -7.61 -11.14
CA TYR A 7 -6.10 -6.58 -10.19
C TYR A 7 -7.10 -5.43 -10.21
N LEU A 8 -7.66 -5.12 -9.04
CA LEU A 8 -8.66 -4.06 -8.89
C LEU A 8 -7.97 -2.75 -8.47
N SER A 9 -7.57 -1.93 -9.43
CA SER A 9 -6.97 -0.61 -9.17
C SER A 9 -8.01 0.49 -8.92
N SER A 10 -9.20 0.36 -9.49
CA SER A 10 -10.28 1.35 -9.40
C SER A 10 -11.60 0.68 -8.98
N SER A 11 -11.81 0.49 -7.69
CA SER A 11 -13.08 0.03 -7.12
C SER A 11 -13.22 0.49 -5.67
N LEU A 12 -14.40 0.30 -5.07
CA LEU A 12 -14.56 0.53 -3.64
C LEU A 12 -13.64 -0.42 -2.87
N ALA A 13 -12.81 0.11 -1.97
CA ALA A 13 -11.84 -0.68 -1.21
C ALA A 13 -12.47 -1.89 -0.49
N GLY A 14 -13.67 -1.72 0.07
CA GLY A 14 -14.41 -2.81 0.70
C GLY A 14 -14.80 -3.93 -0.28
N GLN A 15 -15.16 -3.58 -1.52
CA GLN A 15 -15.49 -4.56 -2.56
C GLN A 15 -14.24 -5.31 -3.04
N ALA A 16 -13.11 -4.60 -3.21
CA ALA A 16 -11.83 -5.23 -3.53
C ALA A 16 -11.38 -6.19 -2.43
N CYS A 17 -11.51 -5.78 -1.16
CA CYS A 17 -11.19 -6.62 0.00
C CYS A 17 -12.08 -7.87 0.07
N MET A 18 -13.40 -7.73 -0.15
CA MET A 18 -14.31 -8.88 -0.23
C MET A 18 -13.94 -9.83 -1.36
N ALA A 19 -13.62 -9.30 -2.55
CA ALA A 19 -13.19 -10.12 -3.68
C ALA A 19 -11.89 -10.88 -3.37
N SER A 20 -10.91 -10.20 -2.77
CA SER A 20 -9.65 -10.82 -2.34
C SER A 20 -9.85 -11.89 -1.27
N GLY A 21 -10.86 -11.79 -0.41
CA GLY A 21 -11.18 -12.80 0.62
C GLY A 21 -12.21 -13.86 0.20
N SER A 22 -12.62 -13.89 -1.07
CA SER A 22 -13.68 -14.79 -1.59
C SER A 22 -13.15 -16.21 -1.84
N LEU A 23 -12.70 -16.84 -0.77
CA LEU A 23 -11.96 -18.10 -0.73
C LEU A 23 -12.84 -19.31 -1.07
N PRO A 24 -12.57 -20.13 -2.10
CA PRO A 24 -13.35 -21.36 -2.33
C PRO A 24 -13.28 -22.32 -1.13
N PRO A 25 -14.41 -22.89 -0.65
CA PRO A 25 -15.74 -22.94 -1.28
C PRO A 25 -16.72 -21.82 -0.86
N MET A 26 -16.23 -20.73 -0.26
CA MET A 26 -17.04 -19.60 0.19
C MET A 26 -17.66 -18.82 -0.98
N VAL A 27 -18.45 -17.78 -0.64
CA VAL A 27 -19.22 -16.99 -1.59
C VAL A 27 -18.30 -16.18 -2.50
N PRO A 28 -18.48 -16.22 -3.84
CA PRO A 28 -17.76 -15.36 -4.77
C PRO A 28 -18.24 -13.90 -4.65
N THR A 29 -17.35 -12.95 -4.92
CA THR A 29 -17.72 -11.54 -5.04
C THR A 29 -17.93 -11.14 -6.49
N TYR A 30 -18.96 -10.34 -6.76
CA TYR A 30 -19.20 -9.80 -8.10
C TYR A 30 -18.75 -8.33 -8.18
N VAL A 31 -17.90 -8.02 -9.16
CA VAL A 31 -17.40 -6.68 -9.43
C VAL A 31 -17.57 -6.42 -10.93
N GLN A 32 -18.29 -5.36 -11.31
CA GLN A 32 -18.52 -4.99 -12.71
C GLN A 32 -19.02 -6.18 -13.58
N ASN A 33 -19.99 -6.95 -13.06
CA ASN A 33 -20.53 -8.15 -13.71
C ASN A 33 -19.52 -9.30 -13.93
N ARG A 34 -18.34 -9.24 -13.29
CA ARG A 34 -17.37 -10.34 -13.25
C ARG A 34 -17.46 -11.04 -11.90
N ARG A 35 -17.45 -12.38 -11.94
CA ARG A 35 -17.35 -13.23 -10.76
C ARG A 35 -15.88 -13.38 -10.37
N LEU A 36 -15.51 -12.88 -9.20
CA LEU A 36 -14.17 -12.94 -8.64
C LEU A 36 -14.11 -13.90 -7.45
N LEU A 37 -12.95 -14.52 -7.29
CA LEU A 37 -12.57 -15.38 -6.18
C LEU A 37 -11.28 -14.85 -5.56
N ASP A 38 -10.91 -15.42 -4.42
CA ASP A 38 -9.63 -15.13 -3.77
C ASP A 38 -8.46 -15.38 -4.73
N GLY A 39 -7.60 -14.37 -4.86
CA GLY A 39 -6.43 -14.38 -5.73
C GLY A 39 -5.23 -15.14 -5.15
N GLY A 40 -5.24 -15.48 -3.85
CA GLY A 40 -4.09 -16.13 -3.22
C GLY A 40 -3.83 -17.57 -3.65
N LEU A 41 -4.77 -18.17 -4.38
CA LEU A 41 -4.54 -19.44 -5.08
C LEU A 41 -3.69 -19.30 -6.35
N THR A 42 -3.64 -18.11 -6.94
CA THR A 42 -2.85 -17.80 -8.14
C THR A 42 -1.59 -17.01 -7.80
N GLU A 43 -1.76 -15.95 -7.01
CA GLU A 43 -0.71 -15.00 -6.61
C GLU A 43 -1.02 -14.54 -5.18
N ASP A 44 -0.48 -15.24 -4.19
CA ASP A 44 -0.66 -14.94 -2.78
C ASP A 44 0.07 -13.67 -2.36
N VAL A 45 1.20 -13.40 -3.01
CA VAL A 45 2.00 -12.21 -2.76
C VAL A 45 2.33 -11.56 -4.10
N PRO A 46 1.51 -10.59 -4.59
CA PRO A 46 1.63 -10.05 -5.93
C PRO A 46 2.80 -9.04 -6.06
N THR A 47 4.02 -9.52 -5.85
CA THR A 47 5.26 -8.74 -5.83
C THR A 47 5.51 -8.01 -7.13
N ALA A 48 5.32 -8.69 -8.27
CA ALA A 48 5.46 -8.10 -9.60
C ALA A 48 4.49 -6.92 -9.83
N VAL A 49 3.27 -7.01 -9.28
CA VAL A 49 2.27 -5.94 -9.37
C VAL A 49 2.72 -4.73 -8.56
N LEU A 50 3.21 -4.95 -7.34
CA LEU A 50 3.74 -3.87 -6.49
C LEU A 50 4.94 -3.18 -7.16
N LEU A 51 5.86 -3.94 -7.74
CA LEU A 51 6.98 -3.38 -8.50
C LEU A 51 6.49 -2.56 -9.70
N SER A 52 5.50 -3.07 -10.44
CA SER A 52 4.90 -2.36 -11.58
C SER A 52 4.15 -1.08 -11.16
N ALA A 53 3.64 -1.04 -9.92
CA ALA A 53 3.02 0.12 -9.31
C ALA A 53 4.05 1.14 -8.76
N GLY A 54 5.35 0.86 -8.90
CA GLY A 54 6.43 1.74 -8.46
C GLY A 54 6.88 1.54 -7.01
N ALA A 55 6.57 0.39 -6.40
CA ALA A 55 7.12 0.07 -5.09
C ALA A 55 8.65 -0.04 -5.16
N VAL A 56 9.34 0.74 -4.32
CA VAL A 56 10.80 0.74 -4.20
C VAL A 56 11.30 -0.43 -3.34
N LEU A 57 10.46 -0.88 -2.41
CA LEU A 57 10.74 -2.00 -1.52
C LEU A 57 9.51 -2.90 -1.44
N VAL A 58 9.71 -4.19 -1.67
CA VAL A 58 8.64 -5.19 -1.58
C VAL A 58 8.94 -6.18 -0.46
N LEU A 59 8.09 -6.13 0.58
CA LEU A 59 8.12 -7.06 1.70
C LEU A 59 7.07 -8.15 1.48
N ALA A 60 7.51 -9.36 1.19
CA ALA A 60 6.65 -10.52 1.02
C ALA A 60 6.44 -11.22 2.37
N ALA A 61 5.24 -11.14 2.93
CA ALA A 61 4.90 -11.79 4.19
C ALA A 61 4.01 -13.02 3.96
N GLN A 62 4.62 -14.21 3.92
CA GLN A 62 3.89 -15.46 3.81
C GLN A 62 3.46 -15.96 5.20
N ALA A 63 2.24 -15.60 5.59
CA ALA A 63 1.65 -15.94 6.88
C ALA A 63 1.14 -17.40 6.99
N ILE A 64 1.17 -18.16 5.89
CA ILE A 64 0.61 -19.52 5.86
C ILE A 64 1.56 -20.51 6.55
N PRO A 65 1.09 -21.20 7.60
CA PRO A 65 1.94 -22.04 8.43
C PRO A 65 2.54 -23.20 7.64
N LYS A 66 3.67 -23.71 8.15
CA LYS A 66 4.22 -24.99 7.66
C LYS A 66 3.21 -26.11 7.90
N LEU A 67 3.08 -26.98 6.91
CA LEU A 67 2.18 -28.12 6.95
C LEU A 67 2.53 -29.01 8.13
N MET A 68 1.53 -29.36 8.93
CA MET A 68 1.68 -30.41 9.93
C MET A 68 1.91 -31.75 9.23
N ALA A 69 2.89 -32.52 9.70
CA ALA A 69 3.04 -33.90 9.29
C ALA A 69 1.85 -34.70 9.85
N ILE A 70 1.09 -35.37 8.98
CA ILE A 70 0.10 -36.35 9.43
C ILE A 70 0.86 -37.57 9.97
N PRO A 71 0.48 -38.13 11.12
CA PRO A 71 1.04 -39.38 11.59
C PRO A 71 0.80 -40.48 10.54
N HIS A 72 1.88 -41.06 10.02
CA HIS A 72 1.77 -42.18 9.10
C HIS A 72 1.57 -43.45 9.91
N LEU A 73 0.72 -44.38 9.43
CA LEU A 73 0.70 -45.71 10.03
C LEU A 73 2.09 -46.33 9.86
N PRO A 74 2.72 -46.82 10.94
CA PRO A 74 3.98 -47.54 10.82
C PRO A 74 3.82 -48.70 9.84
N ASN A 75 4.82 -48.92 8.97
CA ASN A 75 4.83 -50.05 8.04
C ASN A 75 4.76 -51.41 8.76
N SER A 76 5.08 -51.44 10.05
CA SER A 76 5.06 -52.61 10.92
C SER A 76 3.68 -53.02 11.43
N VAL A 77 2.63 -52.19 11.29
CA VAL A 77 1.28 -52.57 11.72
C VAL A 77 0.61 -53.40 10.61
N PRO A 78 0.31 -54.69 10.85
CA PRO A 78 -0.29 -55.58 9.85
C PRO A 78 -1.79 -55.29 9.71
N VAL A 79 -2.12 -54.11 9.20
CA VAL A 79 -3.50 -53.75 8.86
C VAL A 79 -3.79 -54.26 7.45
N PRO A 80 -4.84 -55.07 7.24
CA PRO A 80 -5.27 -55.48 5.91
C PRO A 80 -5.46 -54.28 4.96
N TYR A 81 -5.11 -54.44 3.68
CA TYR A 81 -5.10 -53.32 2.72
C TYR A 81 -6.48 -52.66 2.56
N TRP A 82 -7.56 -53.43 2.58
CA TRP A 82 -8.92 -52.90 2.49
C TRP A 82 -9.33 -52.02 3.68
N LEU A 83 -8.80 -52.30 4.89
CA LEU A 83 -8.98 -51.45 6.07
C LEU A 83 -8.21 -50.13 5.91
N LYS A 84 -7.01 -50.17 5.33
CA LYS A 84 -6.26 -48.94 4.99
C LYS A 84 -7.01 -48.11 3.95
N ALA A 85 -7.56 -48.76 2.92
CA ALA A 85 -8.40 -48.11 1.92
C ALA A 85 -9.67 -47.50 2.54
N ALA A 86 -10.38 -48.24 3.39
CA ALA A 86 -11.56 -47.74 4.09
C ALA A 86 -11.22 -46.56 5.03
N ALA A 87 -10.08 -46.62 5.73
CA ALA A 87 -9.60 -45.52 6.55
C ALA A 87 -9.30 -44.26 5.72
N SER A 88 -8.80 -44.41 4.49
CA SER A 88 -8.58 -43.29 3.55
C SER A 88 -9.88 -42.69 2.99
N LEU A 89 -11.01 -43.39 3.10
CA LEU A 89 -12.33 -42.89 2.72
C LEU A 89 -13.03 -42.18 3.88
N ASN A 90 -12.42 -42.13 5.06
CA ASN A 90 -12.98 -41.42 6.20
C ASN A 90 -13.12 -39.92 5.87
N PRO A 91 -14.33 -39.34 5.93
CA PRO A 91 -14.57 -37.94 5.55
C PRO A 91 -13.79 -36.95 6.43
N TYR A 92 -13.52 -37.28 7.69
CA TYR A 92 -12.73 -36.44 8.58
C TYR A 92 -11.28 -36.32 8.12
N TRP A 93 -10.63 -37.46 7.84
CA TRP A 93 -9.26 -37.48 7.31
C TRP A 93 -9.17 -36.81 5.94
N ARG A 94 -10.17 -37.03 5.08
CA ARG A 94 -10.29 -36.34 3.78
C ARG A 94 -10.42 -34.82 3.93
N GLY A 95 -11.17 -34.35 4.92
CA GLY A 95 -11.27 -32.92 5.23
C GLY A 95 -9.93 -32.32 5.66
N LEU A 96 -9.17 -33.03 6.50
CA LEU A 96 -7.82 -32.63 6.89
C LEU A 96 -6.85 -32.65 5.70
N ASP A 97 -6.90 -33.68 4.85
CA ASP A 97 -6.09 -33.76 3.63
C ASP A 97 -6.43 -32.64 2.64
N TYR A 98 -7.72 -32.33 2.47
CA TYR A 98 -8.19 -31.22 1.65
C TYR A 98 -7.65 -29.89 2.18
N TYR A 99 -7.77 -29.64 3.50
CA TYR A 99 -7.22 -28.44 4.12
C TYR A 99 -5.69 -28.35 3.95
N ARG A 100 -4.96 -29.46 4.04
CA ARG A 100 -3.51 -29.47 3.79
C ARG A 100 -3.17 -29.19 2.33
N ALA A 101 -3.87 -29.82 1.40
CA ALA A 101 -3.72 -29.54 -0.03
C ALA A 101 -4.00 -28.06 -0.31
N TYR A 102 -4.99 -27.49 0.38
CA TYR A 102 -5.31 -26.08 0.32
C TYR A 102 -4.14 -25.19 0.76
N LEU A 103 -3.59 -25.42 1.96
CA LEU A 103 -2.41 -24.70 2.44
C LEU A 103 -1.18 -24.90 1.54
N MET A 104 -1.03 -26.08 0.93
CA MET A 104 0.04 -26.35 -0.04
C MET A 104 -0.08 -25.47 -1.28
N LEU A 105 -1.30 -25.28 -1.80
CA LEU A 105 -1.54 -24.47 -3.00
C LEU A 105 -1.14 -23.02 -2.78
N PHE A 106 -1.56 -22.39 -1.68
CA PHE A 106 -1.15 -21.02 -1.40
C PHE A 106 0.34 -20.88 -1.16
N ARG A 107 0.96 -21.82 -0.43
CA ARG A 107 2.42 -21.81 -0.25
C ARG A 107 3.15 -21.97 -1.57
N GLN A 108 2.59 -22.72 -2.51
CA GLN A 108 3.15 -22.85 -3.85
C GLN A 108 2.99 -21.56 -4.66
N ALA A 109 1.82 -20.90 -4.57
CA ALA A 109 1.58 -19.61 -5.21
C ALA A 109 2.50 -18.50 -4.67
N ALA A 110 2.68 -18.40 -3.35
CA ALA A 110 3.63 -17.43 -2.79
C ALA A 110 5.08 -17.69 -3.25
N ARG A 111 5.48 -18.97 -3.34
CA ARG A 111 6.84 -19.34 -3.77
C ARG A 111 7.15 -18.98 -5.21
N SER A 112 6.15 -18.92 -6.09
CA SER A 112 6.41 -18.42 -7.46
C SER A 112 6.72 -16.92 -7.49
N ASP A 113 6.27 -16.17 -6.48
CA ASP A 113 6.38 -14.72 -6.43
C ASP A 113 7.53 -14.22 -5.53
N GLU A 114 8.06 -15.11 -4.68
CA GLU A 114 9.22 -14.89 -3.81
C GLU A 114 10.45 -14.29 -4.52
N PRO A 115 10.85 -14.70 -5.75
CA PRO A 115 12.05 -14.17 -6.39
C PRO A 115 12.02 -12.66 -6.67
N ASN A 116 10.84 -12.06 -6.69
CA ASN A 116 10.66 -10.62 -6.94
C ASN A 116 10.56 -9.81 -5.64
N ALA A 117 10.63 -10.45 -4.47
CA ALA A 117 10.60 -9.78 -3.17
C ALA A 117 12.01 -9.42 -2.71
N ASP A 118 12.14 -8.26 -2.07
CA ASP A 118 13.38 -7.82 -1.44
C ASP A 118 13.62 -8.49 -0.09
N VAL A 119 12.54 -8.72 0.65
CA VAL A 119 12.55 -9.38 1.94
C VAL A 119 11.39 -10.36 1.97
N ILE A 120 11.69 -11.61 2.33
CA ILE A 120 10.72 -12.68 2.44
C ILE A 120 10.62 -13.07 3.90
N TYR A 121 9.40 -12.98 4.45
CA TYR A 121 9.07 -13.57 5.73
C TYR A 121 8.27 -14.85 5.52
N GLU A 122 8.80 -15.96 6.01
CA GLU A 122 8.07 -17.22 6.08
C GLU A 122 7.61 -17.50 7.51
N ALA A 123 6.32 -17.80 7.66
CA ALA A 123 5.76 -18.36 8.89
C ALA A 123 6.50 -19.65 9.31
N THR A 124 7.34 -19.56 10.35
CA THR A 124 8.17 -20.68 10.81
C THR A 124 7.43 -21.66 11.73
N THR A 125 6.33 -21.23 12.36
CA THR A 125 5.65 -22.02 13.39
C THR A 125 4.38 -22.69 12.88
N LYS A 126 4.05 -23.86 13.44
CA LYS A 126 2.80 -24.59 13.14
C LYS A 126 1.53 -23.83 13.54
N HIS A 127 1.68 -22.82 14.40
CA HIS A 127 0.59 -21.99 14.92
C HIS A 127 0.63 -20.57 14.35
N SER A 128 1.44 -20.32 13.31
CA SER A 128 1.37 -19.06 12.58
C SER A 128 0.03 -18.97 11.84
N HIS A 129 -0.61 -17.83 11.97
CA HIS A 129 -1.86 -17.51 11.29
C HIS A 129 -1.86 -16.02 10.93
N ALA A 130 -2.53 -15.67 9.83
CA ALA A 130 -2.55 -14.32 9.27
C ALA A 130 -3.06 -13.25 10.26
N SER A 131 -3.87 -13.63 11.26
CA SER A 131 -4.36 -12.72 12.29
C SER A 131 -3.41 -12.49 13.46
N LEU A 132 -2.23 -13.13 13.50
CA LEU A 132 -1.28 -12.95 14.59
C LEU A 132 -0.42 -11.69 14.38
N PHE A 133 -0.94 -10.54 14.77
CA PHE A 133 -0.26 -9.23 14.67
C PHE A 133 1.14 -9.21 15.30
N LEU A 134 1.41 -10.04 16.30
CA LEU A 134 2.74 -10.17 16.92
C LEU A 134 3.81 -10.65 15.91
N GLN A 135 3.43 -11.38 14.86
CA GLN A 135 4.37 -11.81 13.82
C GLN A 135 4.80 -10.64 12.92
N ALA A 136 3.96 -9.61 12.76
CA ALA A 136 4.30 -8.43 11.98
C ALA A 136 5.51 -7.68 12.57
N LYS A 137 5.65 -7.65 13.90
CA LYS A 137 6.84 -7.09 14.55
C LYS A 137 8.11 -7.83 14.13
N ARG A 138 8.04 -9.16 14.06
CA ARG A 138 9.17 -9.98 13.64
C ARG A 138 9.54 -9.75 12.18
N VAL A 139 8.54 -9.60 11.30
CA VAL A 139 8.76 -9.22 9.89
C VAL A 139 9.55 -7.90 9.82
N ALA A 140 9.16 -6.91 10.63
CA ALA A 140 9.86 -5.62 10.67
C ALA A 140 11.28 -5.77 11.22
N GLU A 141 11.48 -6.54 12.29
CA GLU A 141 12.80 -6.81 12.87
C GLU A 141 13.73 -7.51 11.86
N ASP A 142 13.23 -8.49 11.12
CA ASP A 142 13.98 -9.18 10.07
C ASP A 142 14.29 -8.24 8.88
N ALA A 143 13.36 -7.33 8.54
CA ALA A 143 13.55 -6.35 7.47
C ALA A 143 14.60 -5.28 7.81
N VAL A 144 14.75 -4.90 9.09
CA VAL A 144 15.73 -3.88 9.54
C VAL A 144 17.16 -4.25 9.15
N GLY A 145 17.50 -5.54 9.13
CA GLY A 145 18.82 -6.02 8.73
C GLY A 145 19.01 -6.20 7.22
N SER A 146 18.00 -5.90 6.40
CA SER A 146 18.06 -6.13 4.96
C SER A 146 18.79 -5.01 4.23
N PRO A 147 19.79 -5.32 3.39
CA PRO A 147 20.44 -4.32 2.54
C PRO A 147 19.50 -3.73 1.48
N ALA A 148 18.34 -4.36 1.23
CA ALA A 148 17.32 -3.81 0.36
C ALA A 148 16.53 -2.68 1.05
N LEU A 149 16.25 -2.82 2.35
CA LEU A 149 15.62 -1.75 3.13
C LEU A 149 16.53 -0.53 3.21
N GLU A 150 17.82 -0.74 3.49
CA GLU A 150 18.81 0.35 3.54
C GLU A 150 18.83 1.14 2.21
N ARG A 151 18.93 0.43 1.08
CA ARG A 151 18.88 1.05 -0.26
C ARG A 151 17.57 1.79 -0.52
N ALA A 152 16.44 1.19 -0.17
CA ALA A 152 15.14 1.82 -0.35
C ALA A 152 14.98 3.10 0.47
N VAL A 153 15.53 3.14 1.69
CA VAL A 153 15.57 4.33 2.55
C VAL A 153 16.47 5.40 1.94
N GLU A 154 17.65 5.03 1.45
CA GLU A 154 18.57 5.95 0.78
C GLU A 154 17.95 6.57 -0.49
N ASP A 155 17.36 5.74 -1.35
CA ASP A 155 16.70 6.16 -2.59
C ASP A 155 15.51 7.07 -2.30
N SER A 156 14.68 6.70 -1.31
CA SER A 156 13.53 7.51 -0.88
C SER A 156 13.99 8.86 -0.29
N ALA A 157 15.07 8.87 0.49
CA ALA A 157 15.63 10.10 1.04
C ALA A 157 16.24 11.00 -0.05
N ALA A 158 16.91 10.43 -1.04
CA ALA A 158 17.44 11.15 -2.19
C ALA A 158 16.31 11.77 -3.03
N GLU A 159 15.25 11.00 -3.29
CA GLU A 159 14.08 11.47 -4.03
C GLU A 159 13.33 12.56 -3.26
N TRP A 160 13.14 12.39 -1.95
CA TRP A 160 12.55 13.43 -1.10
C TRP A 160 13.36 14.73 -1.13
N ARG A 161 14.69 14.65 -1.04
CA ARG A 161 15.56 15.84 -1.19
C ARG A 161 15.41 16.48 -2.57
N ARG A 162 15.31 15.68 -3.63
CA ARG A 162 15.07 16.17 -4.99
C ARG A 162 13.73 16.92 -5.08
N MET A 163 12.68 16.38 -4.47
CA MET A 163 11.37 17.03 -4.38
C MET A 163 11.43 18.32 -3.55
N LEU A 164 12.17 18.37 -2.45
CA LEU A 164 12.33 19.62 -1.68
C LEU A 164 13.09 20.70 -2.45
N LEU A 165 14.07 20.32 -3.28
CA LEU A 165 14.79 21.25 -4.15
C LEU A 165 13.93 21.77 -5.31
N ARG A 166 12.94 20.98 -5.76
CA ARG A 166 11.99 21.33 -6.81
C ARG A 166 10.57 20.89 -6.44
N PRO A 167 9.92 21.54 -5.45
CA PRO A 167 8.62 21.10 -4.99
C PRO A 167 7.62 21.24 -6.14
N PRO A 168 6.87 20.17 -6.49
CA PRO A 168 5.74 20.33 -7.39
C PRO A 168 4.79 21.37 -6.76
N GLY A 169 4.47 22.42 -7.52
CA GLY A 169 3.61 23.52 -7.04
C GLY A 169 4.32 24.66 -6.30
N ARG A 170 5.66 24.71 -6.24
CA ARG A 170 6.35 25.88 -5.67
C ARG A 170 6.02 27.12 -6.50
N ILE A 171 5.40 28.12 -5.88
CA ILE A 171 5.21 29.43 -6.50
C ILE A 171 6.43 30.28 -6.15
N ILE A 172 7.28 30.55 -7.14
CA ILE A 172 8.45 31.42 -7.00
C ILE A 172 8.00 32.85 -7.30
N LEU A 173 8.08 33.72 -6.30
CA LEU A 173 7.90 35.16 -6.48
C LEU A 173 9.21 35.75 -6.98
N GLU A 174 9.24 36.16 -8.24
CA GLU A 174 10.37 36.90 -8.79
C GLU A 174 10.30 38.35 -8.29
N GLN A 175 11.13 38.70 -7.29
CA GLN A 175 11.07 39.99 -6.59
C GLN A 175 11.19 41.20 -7.52
N ASP A 176 11.98 41.08 -8.58
CA ASP A 176 12.24 42.19 -9.52
C ASP A 176 11.08 42.42 -10.49
N SER A 177 10.24 41.41 -10.75
CA SER A 177 9.17 41.48 -11.77
C SER A 177 7.76 41.38 -11.19
N GLY A 178 7.62 41.00 -9.91
CA GLY A 178 6.34 40.72 -9.26
C GLY A 178 5.61 39.50 -9.83
N LYS A 179 6.28 38.68 -10.65
CA LYS A 179 5.68 37.50 -11.29
C LYS A 179 5.79 36.26 -10.41
N PHE A 180 4.75 35.46 -10.43
CA PHE A 180 4.68 34.17 -9.78
C PHE A 180 4.97 33.07 -10.81
N ILE A 181 6.05 32.31 -10.60
CA ILE A 181 6.45 31.19 -11.46
C ILE A 181 6.12 29.90 -10.71
N LEU A 182 5.15 29.12 -11.21
CA LEU A 182 4.93 27.77 -10.68
C LEU A 182 6.04 26.84 -11.17
N GLY A 183 6.66 26.11 -10.24
CA GLY A 183 7.67 25.10 -10.53
C GLY A 183 7.14 24.06 -11.53
N ASN A 184 7.86 23.96 -12.65
CA ASN A 184 7.61 23.13 -13.84
C ASN A 184 6.31 23.47 -14.61
N SER A 185 6.40 24.53 -15.42
CA SER A 185 5.74 24.66 -16.74
C SER A 185 4.37 25.34 -16.82
N SER A 186 4.07 26.29 -15.94
CA SER A 186 3.04 27.29 -16.25
C SER A 186 3.29 28.58 -15.49
N VAL A 187 3.80 29.59 -16.22
CA VAL A 187 3.69 30.99 -15.80
C VAL A 187 2.21 31.31 -15.88
N ILE A 188 1.56 31.55 -14.75
CA ILE A 188 0.20 32.12 -14.73
C ILE A 188 0.41 33.64 -14.76
N PRO A 189 0.24 34.33 -15.92
CA PRO A 189 0.22 35.78 -15.90
C PRO A 189 -1.02 36.22 -15.11
N LEU A 190 -0.80 36.80 -13.93
CA LEU A 190 -1.81 37.61 -13.25
C LEU A 190 -1.92 38.98 -13.94
N GLU A 191 -2.09 38.99 -15.26
CA GLU A 191 -2.77 40.11 -15.91
C GLU A 191 -4.25 39.81 -15.79
N GLY A 192 -5.01 40.76 -15.21
CA GLY A 192 -6.44 40.63 -14.92
C GLY A 192 -7.33 40.39 -16.15
N ARG A 193 -7.26 39.18 -16.73
CA ARG A 193 -8.25 38.63 -17.63
C ARG A 193 -8.77 37.33 -17.04
N ARG A 194 -10.06 37.34 -16.71
CA ARG A 194 -10.84 36.14 -16.40
C ARG A 194 -10.69 35.16 -17.57
N HIS A 195 -9.82 34.16 -17.44
CA HIS A 195 -9.90 32.96 -18.25
C HIS A 195 -10.88 32.01 -17.58
N ALA A 196 -11.91 31.62 -18.32
CA ALA A 196 -13.07 30.88 -17.82
C ALA A 196 -12.79 29.39 -17.54
N ASP A 197 -11.63 28.86 -17.91
CA ASP A 197 -11.42 27.40 -18.00
C ASP A 197 -10.14 26.88 -17.31
N SER A 198 -9.52 27.64 -16.39
CA SER A 198 -8.41 27.11 -15.58
C SER A 198 -8.91 26.57 -14.24
N GLU A 199 -8.59 25.30 -14.03
CA GLU A 199 -8.94 24.37 -12.95
C GLU A 199 -9.05 24.95 -11.53
N TRP A 200 -9.95 24.29 -10.79
CA TRP A 200 -10.40 24.53 -9.43
C TRP A 200 -9.27 24.89 -8.44
N ILE A 201 -9.25 26.16 -8.05
CA ILE A 201 -8.82 26.55 -6.70
C ILE A 201 -10.12 26.76 -5.93
N PRO A 202 -10.47 25.90 -4.95
CA PRO A 202 -11.59 26.14 -4.07
C PRO A 202 -11.58 27.60 -3.56
N PRO A 203 -12.74 28.26 -3.41
CA PRO A 203 -12.80 29.66 -2.94
C PRO A 203 -11.98 29.90 -1.65
N HIS A 204 -11.89 28.88 -0.80
CA HIS A 204 -11.17 28.87 0.47
C HIS A 204 -9.65 28.97 0.29
N SER A 205 -9.06 28.31 -0.71
CA SER A 205 -7.62 28.35 -0.97
C SER A 205 -7.16 29.68 -1.56
N ARG A 206 -8.04 30.45 -2.22
CA ARG A 206 -7.73 31.83 -2.63
C ARG A 206 -7.60 32.79 -1.44
N ALA A 207 -8.46 32.65 -0.43
CA ALA A 207 -8.39 33.47 0.78
C ALA A 207 -7.10 33.19 1.56
N ILE A 208 -6.71 31.91 1.67
CA ILE A 208 -5.48 31.48 2.34
C ILE A 208 -4.24 32.02 1.62
N VAL A 209 -4.18 31.91 0.28
CA VAL A 209 -3.07 32.45 -0.51
C VAL A 209 -2.97 33.98 -0.36
N HIS A 210 -4.09 34.69 -0.32
CA HIS A 210 -4.11 36.14 -0.15
C HIS A 210 -3.66 36.56 1.26
N GLN A 211 -4.07 35.84 2.31
CA GLN A 211 -3.64 36.10 3.69
C GLN A 211 -2.14 35.84 3.88
N ILE A 212 -1.62 34.75 3.31
CA ILE A 212 -0.17 34.45 3.34
C ILE A 212 0.61 35.53 2.59
N ALA A 213 0.12 35.97 1.41
CA ALA A 213 0.76 37.03 0.65
C ALA A 213 0.78 38.37 1.42
N GLU A 214 -0.32 38.75 2.07
CA GLU A 214 -0.36 39.95 2.93
C GLU A 214 0.56 39.86 4.14
N PHE A 215 0.66 38.67 4.76
CA PHE A 215 1.54 38.43 5.89
C PHE A 215 3.01 38.57 5.49
N VAL A 216 3.41 37.98 4.37
CA VAL A 216 4.78 38.09 3.82
C VAL A 216 5.08 39.54 3.42
N ALA A 217 4.14 40.23 2.78
CA ALA A 217 4.30 41.64 2.40
C ALA A 217 4.46 42.57 3.61
N ARG A 218 3.80 42.27 4.74
CA ARG A 218 3.95 43.04 5.99
C ARG A 218 5.29 42.84 6.69
N HIS A 219 5.89 41.66 6.58
CA HIS A 219 7.06 41.29 7.39
C HIS A 219 8.39 41.25 6.61
N GLY A 220 8.38 41.46 5.30
CA GLY A 220 9.50 41.96 4.48
C GLY A 220 10.77 41.11 4.35
N HIS A 221 11.00 40.12 5.21
CA HIS A 221 12.28 39.40 5.32
C HIS A 221 12.13 37.92 5.74
N ILE A 222 10.94 37.33 5.61
CA ILE A 222 10.75 35.91 5.96
C ILE A 222 10.95 35.07 4.70
N ASP A 223 12.07 34.35 4.65
CA ASP A 223 12.33 33.30 3.66
C ASP A 223 11.47 32.07 4.01
N LEU A 224 10.16 32.20 3.78
CA LEU A 224 9.16 31.17 4.09
C LEU A 224 9.26 30.03 3.06
N GLN A 225 10.18 29.09 3.31
CA GLN A 225 10.07 27.73 2.78
C GLN A 225 8.98 26.96 3.55
N ALA A 226 7.72 27.39 3.44
CA ALA A 226 6.59 26.61 3.93
C ALA A 226 5.93 25.87 2.76
N CYS A 227 6.19 24.57 2.63
CA CYS A 227 5.35 23.71 1.80
C CYS A 227 4.04 23.45 2.57
N LEU A 228 3.01 24.26 2.34
CA LEU A 228 1.67 23.96 2.86
C LEU A 228 1.04 22.84 2.00
N CYS A 229 1.09 21.60 2.50
CA CYS A 229 0.09 20.61 2.15
C CYS A 229 -1.09 20.80 3.12
N VAL A 230 -2.14 21.51 2.70
CA VAL A 230 -3.38 21.59 3.48
C VAL A 230 -4.27 20.42 3.06
N PRO A 231 -4.57 19.47 3.95
CA PRO A 231 -5.59 18.45 3.69
C PRO A 231 -6.95 19.13 3.44
N GLU A 232 -7.75 18.65 2.49
CA GLU A 232 -9.05 19.24 2.10
C GLU A 232 -10.03 19.45 3.28
N ASP A 233 -9.82 18.77 4.41
CA ASP A 233 -10.74 18.76 5.55
C ASP A 233 -10.28 19.62 6.77
N GLU A 234 -9.16 20.34 6.69
CA GLU A 234 -8.75 21.21 7.80
C GLU A 234 -9.44 22.58 7.75
N SER A 235 -10.19 22.89 8.81
CA SER A 235 -10.99 24.11 8.92
C SER A 235 -10.12 25.38 9.00
N GLU A 236 -10.58 26.44 8.32
CA GLU A 236 -10.03 27.80 8.27
C GLU A 236 -9.52 28.32 9.63
N ALA A 237 -10.19 27.95 10.72
CA ALA A 237 -9.83 28.29 12.09
C ALA A 237 -8.45 27.74 12.55
N LYS A 238 -8.02 26.56 12.08
CA LYS A 238 -6.70 26.00 12.42
C LYS A 238 -5.58 26.75 11.73
N ILE A 239 -5.79 27.15 10.47
CA ILE A 239 -4.82 27.92 9.68
C ILE A 239 -4.68 29.32 10.29
N GLN A 240 -5.79 29.96 10.64
CA GLN A 240 -5.80 31.28 11.25
C GLN A 240 -5.07 31.28 12.60
N ARG A 241 -5.28 30.25 13.42
CA ARG A 241 -4.55 30.06 14.67
C ARG A 241 -3.06 29.79 14.46
N TRP A 242 -2.69 29.11 13.38
CA TRP A 242 -1.29 28.92 13.00
C TRP A 242 -0.61 30.25 12.61
N LEU A 243 -1.30 31.09 11.84
CA LEU A 243 -0.81 32.42 11.48
C LEU A 243 -0.66 33.33 12.70
N GLU A 244 -1.61 33.31 13.64
CA GLU A 244 -1.51 34.04 14.91
C GLU A 244 -0.33 33.57 15.77
N LEU A 245 -0.06 32.26 15.82
CA LEU A 245 1.08 31.70 16.56
C LEU A 245 2.42 32.07 15.91
N LEU A 246 2.48 32.12 14.59
CA LEU A 246 3.65 32.59 13.85
C LEU A 246 3.93 34.08 14.11
N ASP A 247 2.90 34.91 14.09
CA ASP A 247 2.99 36.36 14.38
C ASP A 247 3.45 36.64 15.82
N GLN A 248 3.10 35.77 16.77
CA GLN A 248 3.58 35.86 18.16
C GLN A 248 5.03 35.38 18.36
N SER A 249 5.58 34.64 17.39
CA SER A 249 6.91 34.02 17.49
C SER A 249 8.03 34.80 16.80
N LEU A 250 7.66 35.84 16.04
CA LEU A 250 8.55 36.76 15.33
C LEU A 250 8.67 38.09 16.09
#